data_AF-A0A4D4KQN2-F1
#
_entry.id   AF-A0A4D4KQN2-F1
#
_cell.length_a   1.000
_cell.length_b   1.000
_cell.length_c   1.000
_cell.angle_alpha   90.00
_cell.angle_beta   90.00
_cell.angle_gamma   90.00
#
_symmetry.space_group_name_H-M   'P 1'
#
loop_
_entity.id
_entity.type
_entity.pdbx_description
1 polymer ?
#
loop_
_entity_poly.entity_id
_entity_poly.type
_entity_poly.pdbx_seq_one_letter_code
_entity_poly.pdbx_strand_id
1 'polypeptide(L)'
;MRARLLLASATMLFVELALIRWTGANIVHLSYFSNFILLGSFLGIGLGFLLPAGRGQWLARWTPVPLAVLVVLVREFPVQVRQTSGEVIYFTAVKTTGLPQWVTLPVLFGLTALIMMAIGKMTADQFRLLPSLEAYRFDLLGSLTGSVSFALLSWLRAPSVVWGVIAAAALLTLGGRRNSIRYSVPLALMVAILALETAASGISWSPYYKIEVTRPTSGSRDYKISANGVPHQSIAPLKVLRRPDSPYERPYRETPRNSHRRVLVIGAGNGNDVAMALAHGAQRVDAVEIDPRLQEIGASLHPARPYDNPRVHVHINDGRAFLERTNTRYDLVVLALPDSLTLVSGASNLRLESYLFTREAFEAAHRHLAPGGAFAMYNYYRQNWLIDRFGSTLTSVFGHAPCITHYGARRRPSWWPVSPPATSPAPPPRGAPPVRCPRPPVTTTPSRICCTAPSPPSTSGSWARSCW
;
A
#
# COMPACT_ATOMS: atom_id res chain seq x y z
N MET A 1 11.90 -26.21 31.79
CA MET A 1 12.56 -24.89 31.70
C MET A 1 12.80 -24.51 30.24
N ARG A 2 13.57 -25.31 29.47
CA ARG A 2 13.83 -25.11 28.02
C ARG A 2 12.60 -24.78 27.16
N ALA A 3 11.58 -25.63 27.18
CA ALA A 3 10.34 -25.43 26.42
C ALA A 3 9.57 -24.16 26.82
N ARG A 4 9.64 -23.75 28.10
CA ARG A 4 8.99 -22.52 28.57
C ARG A 4 9.72 -21.27 28.09
N LEU A 5 11.05 -21.29 28.02
CA LEU A 5 11.82 -20.18 27.44
C LEU A 5 11.53 -20.03 25.94
N LEU A 6 11.56 -21.15 25.19
CA LEU A 6 11.22 -21.15 23.77
C LEU A 6 9.82 -20.57 23.54
N LEU A 7 8.82 -21.04 24.31
CA LEU A 7 7.46 -20.53 24.22
C LEU A 7 7.35 -19.05 24.61
N ALA A 8 8.06 -18.60 25.65
CA ALA A 8 8.05 -17.20 26.08
C ALA A 8 8.62 -16.27 25.00
N SER A 9 9.76 -16.63 24.42
CA SER A 9 10.40 -15.88 23.34
C SER A 9 9.56 -15.92 22.05
N ALA A 10 8.98 -17.07 21.70
CA ALA A 10 8.03 -17.17 20.59
C ALA A 10 6.80 -16.28 20.80
N THR A 11 6.24 -16.26 22.01
CA THR A 11 5.08 -15.42 22.37
C THR A 11 5.45 -13.94 22.29
N MET A 12 6.64 -13.56 22.75
CA MET A 12 7.15 -12.19 22.71
C MET A 12 7.17 -11.66 21.27
N LEU A 13 7.86 -12.34 20.35
CA LEU A 13 7.94 -11.90 18.96
C LEU A 13 6.60 -12.04 18.23
N PHE A 14 5.82 -13.09 18.51
CA PHE A 14 4.50 -13.25 17.89
C PHE A 14 3.55 -12.11 18.27
N VAL A 15 3.47 -11.76 19.55
CA VAL A 15 2.61 -10.67 20.04
C VAL A 15 3.10 -9.33 19.52
N GLU A 16 4.41 -9.09 19.47
CA GLU A 16 4.98 -7.87 18.86
C GLU A 16 4.51 -7.68 17.41
N LEU A 17 4.68 -8.70 16.56
CA LEU A 17 4.26 -8.65 15.16
C LEU A 17 2.74 -8.51 15.02
N ALA A 18 1.97 -9.20 15.86
CA ALA A 18 0.52 -9.07 15.89
C ALA A 18 0.06 -7.66 16.27
N LEU A 19 0.70 -7.03 17.27
CA LEU A 19 0.42 -5.66 17.68
C LEU A 19 0.74 -4.69 16.55
N ILE A 20 1.93 -4.79 15.92
CA ILE A 20 2.32 -3.93 14.80
C ILE A 20 1.28 -4.01 13.68
N ARG A 21 0.93 -5.22 13.25
CA ARG A 21 0.02 -5.45 12.14
C ARG A 21 -1.42 -5.02 12.46
N TRP A 22 -1.95 -5.44 13.60
CA TRP A 22 -3.36 -5.22 13.93
C TRP A 22 -3.65 -3.78 14.32
N THR A 23 -2.77 -3.12 15.08
CA THR A 23 -2.96 -1.70 15.41
C THR A 23 -2.75 -0.82 14.17
N GLY A 24 -1.76 -1.11 13.32
CA GLY A 24 -1.55 -0.41 12.06
C GLY A 24 -2.71 -0.52 11.08
N ALA A 25 -3.51 -1.59 11.16
CA ALA A 25 -4.71 -1.78 10.36
C ALA A 25 -5.93 -0.97 10.83
N ASN A 26 -5.95 -0.53 12.09
CA ASN A 26 -7.09 0.14 12.72
C ASN A 26 -6.83 1.61 13.09
N ILE A 27 -5.55 2.01 13.18
CA ILE A 27 -5.13 3.36 13.58
C ILE A 27 -4.25 3.97 12.49
N VAL A 28 -4.85 4.82 11.65
CA VAL A 28 -4.14 5.44 10.52
C VAL A 28 -2.96 6.31 10.95
N HIS A 29 -2.94 6.85 12.18
CA HIS A 29 -1.76 7.61 12.66
C HIS A 29 -0.48 6.77 12.61
N LEU A 30 -0.58 5.45 12.81
CA LEU A 30 0.56 4.55 12.77
C LEU A 30 1.12 4.35 11.35
N SER A 31 0.39 4.71 10.29
CA SER A 31 0.96 4.73 8.93
C SER A 31 2.03 5.80 8.77
N TYR A 32 1.97 6.89 9.55
CA TYR A 32 2.97 7.96 9.55
C TYR A 32 4.12 7.67 10.52
N PHE A 33 3.83 6.95 11.60
CA PHE A 33 4.81 6.56 12.63
C PHE A 33 4.95 5.03 12.67
N SER A 34 5.38 4.46 11.55
CA SER A 34 5.44 3.00 11.32
C SER A 34 6.28 2.23 12.34
N ASN A 35 7.35 2.85 12.87
CA ASN A 35 8.22 2.24 13.89
C ASN A 35 7.74 2.46 15.33
N PHE A 36 6.61 3.10 15.55
CA PHE A 36 6.24 3.56 16.87
C PHE A 36 5.88 2.42 17.84
N ILE A 37 5.15 1.42 17.35
CA ILE A 37 4.85 0.18 18.11
C ILE A 37 6.13 -0.65 18.31
N LEU A 38 7.01 -0.69 17.32
CA LEU A 38 8.31 -1.37 17.41
C LEU A 38 9.21 -0.74 18.50
N LEU A 39 9.31 0.58 18.53
CA LEU A 39 10.05 1.32 19.56
C LEU A 39 9.47 1.07 20.97
N GLY A 40 8.14 1.10 21.10
CA GLY A 40 7.47 0.76 22.35
C GLY A 40 7.77 -0.67 22.78
N SER A 41 7.82 -1.61 21.82
CA SER A 41 8.13 -3.01 22.07
C SER A 41 9.56 -3.21 22.56
N PHE A 42 10.56 -2.60 21.91
CA PHE A 42 11.96 -2.67 22.36
C PHE A 42 12.16 -2.06 23.75
N LEU A 43 11.55 -0.89 24.01
CA LEU A 43 11.57 -0.28 25.34
C LEU A 43 10.97 -1.22 26.39
N GLY A 44 9.80 -1.78 26.09
CA GLY A 44 9.10 -2.72 26.97
C GLY A 44 9.96 -3.94 27.28
N ILE A 45 10.41 -4.67 26.25
CA ILE A 45 11.25 -5.86 26.40
C ILE A 45 12.49 -5.54 27.25
N GLY A 46 13.20 -4.45 26.92
CA GLY A 46 14.38 -4.01 27.66
C GLY A 46 14.11 -3.79 29.15
N LEU A 47 13.04 -3.04 29.49
CA LEU A 47 12.63 -2.84 30.88
C LEU A 47 12.23 -4.15 31.57
N GLY A 48 11.60 -5.07 30.84
CA GLY A 48 11.25 -6.41 31.33
C GLY A 48 12.49 -7.23 31.72
N PHE A 49 13.55 -7.18 30.92
CA PHE A 49 14.83 -7.86 31.21
C PHE A 49 15.63 -7.22 32.34
N LEU A 50 15.54 -5.89 32.50
CA LEU A 50 16.21 -5.17 33.58
C LEU A 50 15.57 -5.42 34.96
N LEU A 51 14.27 -5.76 35.02
CA LEU A 51 13.58 -6.02 36.27
C LEU A 51 14.17 -7.26 37.01
N PRO A 52 14.60 -7.13 38.28
CA PRO A 52 15.17 -8.24 39.05
C PRO A 52 14.19 -9.41 39.23
N ALA A 53 14.70 -10.64 39.39
CA ALA A 53 13.87 -11.85 39.44
C ALA A 53 12.81 -11.81 40.57
N GLY A 54 13.20 -11.29 41.74
CA GLY A 54 12.30 -11.15 42.90
C GLY A 54 11.32 -9.97 42.83
N ARG A 55 11.48 -9.04 41.86
CA ARG A 55 10.62 -7.86 41.70
C ARG A 55 9.76 -7.98 40.44
N GLY A 56 8.68 -7.20 40.37
CA GLY A 56 7.84 -7.13 39.16
C GLY A 56 7.01 -8.38 38.86
N GLN A 57 6.87 -9.33 39.80
CA GLN A 57 6.00 -10.51 39.59
C GLN A 57 4.53 -10.13 39.38
N TRP A 58 4.08 -8.98 39.90
CA TRP A 58 2.75 -8.45 39.64
C TRP A 58 2.54 -8.18 38.14
N LEU A 59 3.57 -7.73 37.43
CA LEU A 59 3.51 -7.45 36.00
C LEU A 59 3.29 -8.73 35.19
N ALA A 60 3.98 -9.81 35.57
CA ALA A 60 3.74 -11.14 35.01
C ALA A 60 2.34 -11.69 35.38
N ARG A 61 1.81 -11.40 36.57
CA ARG A 61 0.48 -11.89 36.99
C ARG A 61 -0.68 -11.20 36.25
N TRP A 62 -0.47 -9.99 35.76
CA TRP A 62 -1.50 -9.17 35.11
C TRP A 62 -1.22 -8.94 33.62
N THR A 63 -0.27 -9.65 33.02
CA THR A 63 0.15 -9.52 31.60
C THR A 63 -1.01 -9.47 30.60
N PRO A 64 -2.09 -10.28 30.73
CA PRO A 64 -3.17 -10.23 29.75
C PRO A 64 -4.07 -9.01 29.82
N VAL A 65 -4.11 -8.30 30.94
CA VAL A 65 -4.99 -7.13 31.12
C VAL A 65 -4.63 -5.98 30.18
N PRO A 66 -3.38 -5.47 30.14
CA PRO A 66 -3.05 -4.38 29.21
C PRO A 66 -3.22 -4.80 27.75
N LEU A 67 -3.03 -6.08 27.42
CA LEU A 67 -3.29 -6.60 26.08
C LEU A 67 -4.79 -6.54 25.72
N ALA A 68 -5.67 -7.00 26.62
CA ALA A 68 -7.12 -6.90 26.43
C ALA A 68 -7.59 -5.44 26.35
N VAL A 69 -7.05 -4.56 27.21
CA VAL A 69 -7.34 -3.12 27.20
C VAL A 69 -6.94 -2.48 25.88
N LEU A 70 -5.75 -2.78 25.35
CA LEU A 70 -5.31 -2.27 24.05
C LEU A 70 -6.25 -2.71 22.93
N VAL A 71 -6.64 -3.99 22.91
CA VAL A 71 -7.56 -4.53 21.90
C VAL A 71 -8.94 -3.89 21.98
N VAL A 72 -9.48 -3.68 23.19
CA VAL A 72 -10.75 -2.96 23.36
C VAL A 72 -10.62 -1.51 22.88
N LEU A 73 -9.59 -0.78 23.32
CA LEU A 73 -9.40 0.62 23.00
C LEU A 73 -9.27 0.85 21.48
N VAL A 74 -8.43 0.07 20.81
CA VAL A 74 -8.19 0.21 19.36
C VAL A 74 -9.43 -0.13 18.55
N ARG A 75 -10.25 -1.09 19.00
CA ARG A 75 -11.49 -1.45 18.32
C ARG A 75 -12.59 -0.41 18.51
N GLU A 76 -12.78 0.09 19.72
CA GLU A 76 -13.86 1.04 20.02
C GLU A 76 -13.55 2.47 19.54
N PHE A 77 -12.26 2.82 19.44
CA PHE A 77 -11.80 4.12 18.96
C PHE A 77 -10.90 4.00 17.72
N PRO A 78 -11.39 3.44 16.60
CA PRO A 78 -10.59 3.29 15.39
C PRO A 78 -10.36 4.68 14.77
N VAL A 79 -9.11 4.93 14.39
CA VAL A 79 -8.73 6.17 13.71
C VAL A 79 -8.65 5.86 12.23
N GLN A 80 -9.72 6.20 11.51
CA GLN A 80 -9.85 5.96 10.07
C GLN A 80 -10.00 7.28 9.32
N VAL A 81 -9.75 7.23 8.01
CA VAL A 81 -9.88 8.40 7.13
C VAL A 81 -11.34 8.56 6.72
N ARG A 82 -12.02 9.62 7.18
CA ARG A 82 -13.37 9.96 6.70
C ARG A 82 -13.30 10.67 5.35
N GLN A 83 -14.01 10.14 4.35
CA GLN A 83 -14.34 10.90 3.14
C GLN A 83 -15.60 11.72 3.40
N THR A 84 -15.47 13.05 3.48
CA THR A 84 -16.62 13.95 3.35
C THR A 84 -16.85 14.19 1.86
N SER A 85 -18.04 13.85 1.36
CA SER A 85 -18.44 14.04 -0.03
C SER A 85 -18.23 15.49 -0.48
N GLY A 86 -17.24 15.69 -1.36
CA GLY A 86 -16.94 16.99 -1.97
C GLY A 86 -15.52 17.51 -1.74
N GLU A 87 -14.76 16.97 -0.78
CA GLU A 87 -13.40 17.43 -0.49
C GLU A 87 -12.34 16.37 -0.81
N VAL A 88 -11.44 16.74 -1.73
CA VAL A 88 -10.26 15.96 -2.12
C VAL A 88 -9.30 15.89 -0.92
N ILE A 89 -8.77 14.71 -0.65
CA ILE A 89 -7.92 14.42 0.52
C ILE A 89 -6.67 15.32 0.48
N TYR A 90 -6.60 16.36 1.33
CA TYR A 90 -5.39 17.16 1.56
C TYR A 90 -4.55 16.51 2.67
N PHE A 91 -3.22 16.42 2.49
CA PHE A 91 -2.29 15.89 3.49
C PHE A 91 -2.29 16.66 4.83
N THR A 92 -2.93 17.83 4.89
CA THR A 92 -2.94 18.70 6.07
C THR A 92 -4.30 18.80 6.77
N ALA A 93 -5.36 18.21 6.22
CA ALA A 93 -6.72 18.31 6.78
C ALA A 93 -7.54 17.03 6.54
N VAL A 94 -6.93 15.87 6.75
CA VAL A 94 -7.71 14.63 6.82
C VAL A 94 -8.48 14.63 8.14
N LYS A 95 -9.80 14.79 8.09
CA LYS A 95 -10.64 14.56 9.27
C LYS A 95 -10.58 13.06 9.58
N THR A 96 -9.79 12.70 10.58
CA THR A 96 -9.77 11.34 11.11
C THR A 96 -10.94 11.15 12.07
N THR A 97 -11.45 9.92 12.15
CA THR A 97 -12.32 9.52 13.27
C THR A 97 -11.50 9.21 14.52
N GLY A 98 -12.18 9.02 15.64
CA GLY A 98 -11.55 8.56 16.88
C GLY A 98 -10.83 9.68 17.64
N LEU A 99 -9.91 9.27 18.52
CA LEU A 99 -9.21 10.16 19.43
C LEU A 99 -8.08 10.94 18.71
N PRO A 100 -7.75 12.17 19.18
CA PRO A 100 -6.67 12.96 18.61
C PRO A 100 -5.33 12.24 18.67
N GLN A 101 -4.45 12.50 17.69
CA GLN A 101 -3.12 11.87 17.60
C GLN A 101 -2.29 12.02 18.89
N TRP A 102 -2.35 13.17 19.55
CA TRP A 102 -1.62 13.46 20.79
C TRP A 102 -2.14 12.67 22.01
N VAL A 103 -3.32 12.06 21.92
CA VAL A 103 -3.83 11.09 22.92
C VAL A 103 -3.53 9.67 22.47
N THR A 104 -3.90 9.34 21.24
CA THR A 104 -3.83 7.98 20.70
C THR A 104 -2.41 7.44 20.70
N LEU A 105 -1.43 8.23 20.23
CA LEU A 105 -0.04 7.75 20.15
C LEU A 105 0.56 7.48 21.54
N PRO A 106 0.60 8.43 22.50
CA PRO A 106 1.16 8.13 23.83
C PRO A 106 0.50 6.94 24.53
N VAL A 107 -0.83 6.79 24.41
CA VAL A 107 -1.57 5.67 24.99
C VAL A 107 -1.15 4.34 24.35
N LEU A 108 -1.10 4.26 23.02
CA LEU A 108 -0.68 3.04 22.32
C LEU A 108 0.79 2.69 22.61
N PHE A 109 1.68 3.68 22.67
CA PHE A 109 3.07 3.47 23.03
C PHE A 109 3.21 2.91 24.44
N GLY A 110 2.56 3.56 25.42
CA GLY A 110 2.61 3.16 26.82
C GLY A 110 2.03 1.77 27.04
N LEU A 111 0.87 1.46 26.44
CA LEU A 111 0.27 0.14 26.51
C LEU A 111 1.15 -0.92 25.84
N THR A 112 1.69 -0.65 24.65
CA THR A 112 2.61 -1.57 23.97
C THR A 112 3.84 -1.84 24.81
N ALA A 113 4.49 -0.80 25.33
CA ALA A 113 5.65 -0.94 26.21
C ALA A 113 5.30 -1.74 27.47
N LEU A 114 4.14 -1.52 28.07
CA LEU A 114 3.70 -2.27 29.26
C LEU A 114 3.44 -3.75 28.95
N ILE A 115 2.78 -4.07 27.83
CA ILE A 115 2.54 -5.44 27.37
C ILE A 115 3.87 -6.15 27.14
N MET A 116 4.76 -5.51 26.39
CA MET A 116 6.05 -6.08 26.02
C MET A 116 7.02 -6.16 27.21
N MET A 117 6.90 -5.25 28.19
CA MET A 117 7.60 -5.34 29.47
C MET A 117 7.13 -6.53 30.31
N ALA A 118 5.83 -6.81 30.30
CA ALA A 118 5.27 -7.95 31.01
C ALA A 118 5.73 -9.29 30.40
N ILE A 119 5.64 -9.44 29.07
CA ILE A 119 6.12 -10.64 28.36
C ILE A 119 7.65 -10.75 28.43
N GLY A 120 8.37 -9.62 28.30
CA GLY A 120 9.82 -9.55 28.44
C GLY A 120 10.27 -9.99 29.84
N LYS A 121 9.58 -9.58 30.90
CA LYS A 121 9.85 -10.05 32.27
C LYS A 121 9.66 -11.56 32.41
N MET A 122 8.59 -12.12 31.85
CA MET A 122 8.36 -13.57 31.86
C MET A 122 9.49 -14.32 31.15
N THR A 123 9.95 -13.79 30.01
CA THR A 123 11.05 -14.36 29.23
C THR A 123 12.37 -14.26 30.00
N ALA A 124 12.68 -13.09 30.58
CA ALA A 124 13.88 -12.86 31.37
C ALA A 124 13.97 -13.76 32.61
N ASP A 125 12.85 -14.02 33.28
CA ASP A 125 12.82 -14.94 34.42
C ASP A 125 13.14 -16.38 33.99
N GLN A 126 12.71 -16.83 32.81
CA GLN A 126 13.11 -18.14 32.28
C GLN A 126 14.57 -18.15 31.82
N PHE A 127 15.05 -17.04 31.25
CA PHE A 127 16.42 -16.89 30.76
C PHE A 127 17.43 -17.08 31.89
N ARG A 128 17.14 -16.53 33.08
CA ARG A 128 18.00 -16.64 34.29
C ARG A 128 18.08 -18.03 34.90
N LEU A 129 17.20 -18.96 34.50
CA LEU A 129 17.18 -20.34 35.02
C LEU A 129 18.07 -21.29 34.21
N LEU A 130 18.67 -20.82 33.10
CA LEU A 130 19.48 -21.64 32.20
C LEU A 130 20.88 -21.03 32.04
N PRO A 131 21.90 -21.84 31.70
CA PRO A 131 23.20 -21.32 31.30
C PRO A 131 23.07 -20.37 30.10
N SER A 132 23.89 -19.31 30.07
CA SER A 132 23.76 -18.20 29.11
C SER A 132 23.71 -18.63 27.64
N LEU A 133 24.61 -19.52 27.20
CA LEU A 133 24.64 -20.02 25.82
C LEU A 133 23.40 -20.85 25.47
N GLU A 134 22.92 -21.67 26.41
CA GLU A 134 21.73 -22.49 26.22
C GLU A 134 20.46 -21.64 26.18
N ALA A 135 20.35 -20.66 27.09
CA ALA A 135 19.25 -19.70 27.12
C ALA A 135 19.17 -18.93 25.79
N TYR A 136 20.30 -18.42 25.31
CA TYR A 136 20.38 -17.71 24.03
C TYR A 136 19.94 -18.56 22.84
N ARG A 137 20.35 -19.85 22.78
CA ARG A 137 19.91 -20.77 21.72
C ARG A 137 18.39 -20.93 21.68
N PHE A 138 17.76 -21.12 22.85
CA PHE A 138 16.30 -21.29 22.92
C PHE A 138 15.54 -19.99 22.69
N ASP A 139 16.13 -18.83 23.03
CA ASP A 139 15.58 -17.52 22.71
C ASP A 139 15.58 -17.26 21.19
N LEU A 140 16.68 -17.56 20.49
CA LEU A 140 16.73 -17.47 19.03
C LEU A 140 15.74 -18.42 18.35
N LEU A 141 15.65 -19.67 18.81
CA LEU A 141 14.68 -20.62 18.26
C LEU A 141 13.23 -20.19 18.54
N GLY A 142 12.96 -19.65 19.72
CA GLY A 142 11.65 -19.12 20.10
C GLY A 142 11.25 -17.94 19.22
N SER A 143 12.07 -16.90 19.16
CA SER A 143 11.84 -15.71 18.33
C SER A 143 11.66 -16.04 16.84
N LEU A 144 12.46 -16.95 16.29
CA LEU A 144 12.26 -17.46 14.92
C LEU A 144 10.91 -18.18 14.77
N THR A 145 10.55 -19.04 15.73
CA THR A 145 9.26 -19.75 15.72
C THR A 145 8.09 -18.78 15.75
N GLY A 146 8.12 -17.76 16.61
CA GLY A 146 7.09 -16.72 16.69
C GLY A 146 6.95 -15.95 15.38
N SER A 147 8.07 -15.55 14.79
CA SER A 147 8.12 -14.78 13.54
C SER A 147 7.61 -15.58 12.34
N VAL A 148 8.09 -16.82 12.17
CA VAL A 148 7.66 -17.73 11.10
C VAL A 148 6.18 -18.08 11.25
N SER A 149 5.71 -18.35 12.48
CA SER A 149 4.30 -18.65 12.72
C SER A 149 3.40 -17.49 12.33
N PHE A 150 3.76 -16.25 12.69
CA PHE A 150 2.98 -15.08 12.32
C PHE A 150 3.01 -14.79 10.81
N ALA A 151 4.17 -14.98 10.17
CA ALA A 151 4.31 -14.87 8.72
C ALA A 151 3.43 -15.89 7.98
N LEU A 152 3.40 -17.14 8.46
CA LEU A 152 2.53 -18.19 7.93
C LEU A 152 1.04 -17.84 8.07
N LEU A 153 0.63 -17.35 9.24
CA LEU A 153 -0.76 -16.90 9.45
C LEU A 153 -1.14 -15.74 8.54
N SER A 154 -0.21 -14.80 8.32
CA SER A 154 -0.42 -13.68 7.40
C SER A 154 -0.56 -14.19 5.95
N TRP A 155 0.30 -15.11 5.53
CA TRP A 155 0.23 -15.73 4.20
C TRP A 155 -1.06 -16.53 3.99
N LEU A 156 -1.49 -17.28 5.02
CA LEU A 156 -2.76 -18.01 5.04
C LEU A 156 -3.99 -17.09 5.19
N ARG A 157 -3.80 -15.77 5.31
CA ARG A 157 -4.88 -14.79 5.42
C ARG A 157 -5.75 -15.02 6.67
N ALA A 158 -5.16 -15.56 7.73
CA ALA A 158 -5.87 -15.87 8.96
C ALA A 158 -6.44 -14.58 9.58
N PRO A 159 -7.72 -14.57 10.01
CA PRO A 159 -8.31 -13.39 10.64
C PRO A 159 -7.71 -13.11 12.02
N SER A 160 -7.89 -11.87 12.50
CA SER A 160 -7.30 -11.38 13.76
C SER A 160 -7.65 -12.23 14.98
N VAL A 161 -8.84 -12.87 15.01
CA VAL A 161 -9.23 -13.80 16.08
C VAL A 161 -8.29 -15.00 16.21
N VAL A 162 -7.75 -15.53 15.10
CA VAL A 162 -6.82 -16.67 15.13
C VAL A 162 -5.52 -16.27 15.83
N TRP A 163 -5.04 -15.05 15.57
CA TRP A 163 -3.84 -14.52 16.22
C TRP A 163 -4.08 -14.34 17.73
N GLY A 164 -5.25 -13.79 18.08
CA GLY A 164 -5.68 -13.64 19.47
C GLY A 164 -5.79 -14.97 20.22
N VAL A 165 -6.34 -16.01 19.59
CA VAL A 165 -6.45 -17.36 20.18
C VAL A 165 -5.06 -17.96 20.42
N ILE A 166 -4.14 -17.85 19.47
CA ILE A 166 -2.76 -18.36 19.62
C ILE A 166 -2.03 -17.61 20.74
N ALA A 167 -2.10 -16.28 20.77
CA ALA A 167 -1.52 -15.48 21.84
C ALA A 167 -2.13 -15.81 23.21
N ALA A 168 -3.45 -16.00 23.29
CA ALA A 168 -4.15 -16.37 24.51
C ALA A 168 -3.73 -17.76 25.01
N ALA A 169 -3.65 -18.76 24.13
CA ALA A 169 -3.21 -20.10 24.47
C ALA A 169 -1.75 -20.09 24.98
N ALA A 170 -0.86 -19.34 24.32
CA ALA A 170 0.52 -19.20 24.72
C ALA A 170 0.66 -18.48 26.08
N LEU A 171 -0.10 -17.42 26.33
CA LEU A 171 -0.09 -16.74 27.63
C LEU A 171 -0.69 -17.60 28.75
N LEU A 172 -1.78 -18.32 28.52
CA LEU A 172 -2.37 -19.24 29.51
C LEU A 172 -1.39 -20.34 29.93
N THR A 173 -0.67 -20.92 28.96
CA THR A 173 0.33 -21.96 29.21
C THR A 173 1.54 -21.40 29.96
N LEU A 174 2.01 -20.19 29.62
CA LEU A 174 3.10 -19.52 30.34
C LEU A 174 2.71 -19.13 31.78
N GLY A 175 1.51 -18.57 31.97
CA GLY A 175 0.98 -18.14 33.27
C GLY A 175 0.78 -19.28 34.26
N GLY A 176 0.59 -20.51 33.76
CA GLY A 176 0.46 -21.74 34.55
C GLY A 176 -0.86 -21.83 35.34
N ARG A 177 -1.10 -23.00 35.96
CA ARG A 177 -2.38 -23.30 36.65
C ARG A 177 -2.76 -22.27 37.72
N ARG A 178 -1.79 -21.73 38.45
CA ARG A 178 -2.02 -20.76 39.54
C ARG A 178 -2.62 -19.43 39.07
N ASN A 179 -2.34 -19.02 37.83
CA ASN A 179 -2.88 -17.77 37.26
C ASN A 179 -3.98 -18.02 36.22
N SER A 180 -4.42 -19.28 36.05
CA SER A 180 -5.35 -19.66 34.98
C SER A 180 -6.63 -18.83 34.98
N ILE A 181 -7.26 -18.63 36.15
CA ILE A 181 -8.47 -17.79 36.26
C ILE A 181 -8.17 -16.33 35.91
N ARG A 182 -7.09 -15.76 36.47
CA ARG A 182 -6.68 -14.35 36.24
C ARG A 182 -6.37 -14.07 34.77
N TYR A 183 -5.86 -15.05 34.05
CA TYR A 183 -5.55 -14.93 32.63
C TYR A 183 -6.77 -15.18 31.77
N SER A 184 -7.61 -16.16 32.14
CA SER A 184 -8.74 -16.59 31.33
C SER A 184 -9.73 -15.47 31.03
N VAL A 185 -10.11 -14.65 32.02
CA VAL A 185 -11.10 -13.58 31.85
C VAL A 185 -10.65 -12.51 30.84
N PRO A 186 -9.50 -11.81 31.02
CA PRO A 186 -9.05 -10.81 30.07
C PRO A 186 -8.73 -11.41 28.68
N LEU A 187 -8.20 -12.63 28.61
CA LEU A 187 -7.92 -13.27 27.32
C LEU A 187 -9.21 -13.69 26.59
N ALA A 188 -10.22 -14.18 27.32
CA ALA A 188 -11.52 -14.47 26.74
C ALA A 188 -12.19 -13.20 26.22
N LEU A 189 -12.12 -12.09 26.96
CA LEU A 189 -12.60 -10.80 26.49
C LEU A 189 -11.87 -10.36 25.22
N MET A 190 -10.54 -10.39 25.20
CA MET A 190 -9.73 -10.07 24.03
C MET A 190 -10.14 -10.92 22.81
N VAL A 191 -10.24 -12.24 22.97
CA VAL A 191 -10.63 -13.17 21.90
C VAL A 191 -12.05 -12.89 21.41
N ALA A 192 -13.01 -12.66 22.31
CA ALA A 192 -14.38 -12.31 21.95
C ALA A 192 -14.44 -11.01 21.14
N ILE A 193 -13.65 -10.01 21.52
CA ILE A 193 -13.57 -8.73 20.82
C ILE A 193 -13.00 -8.91 19.40
N LEU A 194 -11.96 -9.74 19.23
CA LEU A 194 -11.41 -10.05 17.91
C LEU A 194 -12.34 -10.94 17.07
N ALA A 195 -13.10 -11.83 17.72
CA ALA A 195 -14.09 -12.67 17.06
C ALA A 195 -15.23 -11.84 16.47
N LEU A 196 -15.71 -10.84 17.21
CA LEU A 196 -16.73 -9.90 16.73
C LEU A 196 -16.23 -9.04 15.55
N GLU A 197 -14.96 -8.62 15.54
CA GLU A 197 -14.35 -7.97 14.36
C GLU A 197 -14.33 -8.93 13.16
N THR A 198 -13.91 -10.19 13.40
CA THR A 198 -13.83 -11.21 12.36
C THR A 198 -15.20 -11.57 11.78
N ALA A 199 -16.25 -11.54 12.60
CA ALA A 199 -17.62 -11.81 12.20
C ALA A 199 -18.28 -10.63 11.44
N ALA A 200 -17.67 -9.45 11.45
CA ALA A 200 -18.22 -8.29 10.76
C ALA A 200 -18.19 -8.50 9.23
N SER A 201 -19.33 -8.26 8.59
CA SER A 201 -19.48 -8.47 7.15
C SER A 201 -18.58 -7.54 6.35
N GLY A 202 -17.89 -8.08 5.34
CA GLY A 202 -17.04 -7.29 4.43
C GLY A 202 -15.62 -7.08 4.92
N ILE A 203 -15.27 -7.50 6.14
CA ILE A 203 -13.89 -7.50 6.63
C ILE A 203 -13.19 -8.81 6.23
N SER A 204 -12.00 -8.69 5.67
CA SER A 204 -11.13 -9.82 5.36
C SER A 204 -9.67 -9.39 5.49
N TRP A 205 -8.76 -10.37 5.56
CA TRP A 205 -7.33 -10.10 5.61
C TRP A 205 -6.67 -10.64 4.34
N SER A 206 -5.75 -9.86 3.79
CA SER A 206 -4.78 -10.34 2.80
C SER A 206 -3.42 -10.55 3.47
N PRO A 207 -2.40 -11.09 2.79
CA PRO A 207 -1.04 -11.11 3.34
C PRO A 207 -0.51 -9.70 3.67
N TYR A 208 -1.07 -8.66 3.04
CA TYR A 208 -0.59 -7.29 3.15
C TYR A 208 -1.45 -6.42 4.07
N TYR A 209 -2.78 -6.52 3.98
CA TYR A 209 -3.69 -5.53 4.56
C TYR A 209 -4.93 -6.16 5.21
N LYS A 210 -5.55 -5.40 6.11
CA LYS A 210 -6.98 -5.55 6.42
C LYS A 210 -7.78 -4.91 5.29
N ILE A 211 -8.62 -5.68 4.63
CA ILE A 211 -9.48 -5.23 3.53
C ILE A 211 -10.93 -5.15 4.03
N GLU A 212 -11.56 -4.00 3.85
CA GLU A 212 -12.97 -3.78 4.14
C GLU A 212 -13.72 -3.42 2.86
N VAL A 213 -14.76 -4.21 2.55
CA VAL A 213 -15.64 -4.00 1.39
C VAL A 213 -16.99 -3.50 1.88
N THR A 214 -17.29 -2.23 1.61
CA THR A 214 -18.58 -1.62 1.93
C THR A 214 -19.49 -1.65 0.70
N ARG A 215 -20.70 -2.21 0.87
CA ARG A 215 -21.73 -2.18 -0.17
C ARG A 215 -22.26 -0.75 -0.34
N PRO A 216 -22.58 -0.32 -1.56
CA PRO A 216 -23.19 0.98 -1.76
C PRO A 216 -24.56 1.05 -1.07
N THR A 217 -24.86 2.20 -0.45
CA THR A 217 -26.23 2.56 -0.06
C THR A 217 -27.06 2.88 -1.31
N SER A 218 -28.37 2.57 -1.24
CA SER A 218 -29.32 2.60 -2.35
C SER A 218 -29.11 3.82 -3.28
N GLY A 219 -28.68 3.58 -4.53
CA GLY A 219 -28.51 4.60 -5.57
C GLY A 219 -27.15 4.57 -6.31
N SER A 220 -26.08 4.12 -5.67
CA SER A 220 -24.78 3.86 -6.33
C SER A 220 -24.58 2.35 -6.53
N ARG A 221 -23.96 1.90 -7.62
CA ARG A 221 -23.63 0.48 -7.85
C ARG A 221 -22.16 0.17 -7.60
N ASP A 222 -21.49 1.04 -6.86
CA ASP A 222 -20.04 1.01 -6.72
C ASP A 222 -19.67 0.45 -5.36
N TYR A 223 -19.00 -0.71 -5.33
CA TYR A 223 -18.45 -1.24 -4.08
C TYR A 223 -17.24 -0.41 -3.69
N LYS A 224 -17.16 0.02 -2.42
CA LYS A 224 -15.99 0.71 -1.89
C LYS A 224 -15.09 -0.28 -1.17
N ILE A 225 -13.81 -0.21 -1.45
CA ILE A 225 -12.77 -1.03 -0.84
C ILE A 225 -11.83 -0.12 -0.08
N SER A 226 -11.72 -0.36 1.22
CA SER A 226 -10.74 0.28 2.09
C SER A 226 -9.67 -0.74 2.48
N ALA A 227 -8.43 -0.28 2.59
CA ALA A 227 -7.31 -1.08 3.07
C ALA A 227 -6.73 -0.37 4.31
N ASN A 228 -6.63 -1.10 5.44
CA ASN A 228 -6.19 -0.57 6.74
C ASN A 228 -6.93 0.72 7.15
N GLY A 229 -8.24 0.79 6.93
CA GLY A 229 -9.06 1.96 7.25
C GLY A 229 -8.86 3.17 6.33
N VAL A 230 -8.10 3.03 5.25
CA VAL A 230 -7.90 4.05 4.22
C VAL A 230 -8.68 3.68 2.95
N PRO A 231 -9.50 4.59 2.39
CA PRO A 231 -10.13 4.38 1.09
C PRO A 231 -9.09 4.07 0.02
N HIS A 232 -9.25 2.94 -0.66
CA HIS A 232 -8.22 2.37 -1.53
C HIS A 232 -8.70 2.25 -2.98
N GLN A 233 -9.78 1.51 -3.22
CA GLN A 233 -10.32 1.29 -4.57
C GLN A 233 -11.85 1.27 -4.54
N SER A 234 -12.48 1.44 -5.70
CA SER A 234 -13.91 1.19 -5.85
C SER A 234 -14.17 0.37 -7.11
N ILE A 235 -15.07 -0.59 -7.04
CA ILE A 235 -15.55 -1.32 -8.22
C ILE A 235 -16.58 -0.45 -8.90
N ALA A 236 -16.42 -0.18 -10.20
CA ALA A 236 -17.38 0.65 -10.94
C ALA A 236 -17.87 -0.06 -12.21
N PRO A 237 -19.13 0.17 -12.63
CA PRO A 237 -19.62 -0.37 -13.88
C PRO A 237 -18.93 0.29 -15.08
N LEU A 238 -18.84 -0.44 -16.19
CA LEU A 238 -18.17 0.01 -17.43
C LEU A 238 -18.65 1.40 -17.90
N LYS A 239 -19.94 1.72 -17.73
CA LYS A 239 -20.52 3.03 -18.08
C LYS A 239 -19.88 4.20 -17.31
N VAL A 240 -19.46 3.98 -16.07
CA VAL A 240 -18.75 4.97 -15.24
C VAL A 240 -17.28 5.02 -15.66
N LEU A 241 -16.65 3.86 -15.85
CA LEU A 241 -15.25 3.77 -16.25
C LEU A 241 -14.94 4.39 -17.62
N ARG A 242 -15.90 4.33 -18.56
CA ARG A 242 -15.78 4.89 -19.92
C ARG A 242 -16.09 6.39 -20.03
N ARG A 243 -16.40 7.08 -18.92
CA ARG A 243 -16.64 8.52 -18.99
C ARG A 243 -15.37 9.24 -19.47
N PRO A 244 -15.48 10.30 -20.29
CA PRO A 244 -14.29 10.98 -20.83
C PRO A 244 -13.32 11.52 -19.75
N ASP A 245 -13.83 11.90 -18.60
CA ASP A 245 -13.07 12.40 -17.45
C ASP A 245 -12.49 11.29 -16.56
N SER A 246 -12.86 10.02 -16.80
CA SER A 246 -12.37 8.87 -16.07
C SER A 246 -10.87 8.66 -16.31
N PRO A 247 -10.05 8.45 -15.26
CA PRO A 247 -8.64 8.11 -15.41
C PRO A 247 -8.44 6.77 -16.15
N TYR A 248 -9.41 5.85 -16.07
CA TYR A 248 -9.33 4.52 -16.69
C TYR A 248 -9.50 4.55 -18.23
N GLU A 249 -10.24 5.52 -18.77
CA GLU A 249 -10.45 5.69 -20.23
C GLU A 249 -9.25 6.36 -20.91
N ARG A 250 -8.45 7.09 -20.14
CA ARG A 250 -7.45 8.04 -20.64
C ARG A 250 -6.28 7.40 -21.39
N PRO A 251 -5.63 6.33 -20.89
CA PRO A 251 -4.55 5.67 -21.61
C PRO A 251 -4.94 5.31 -23.05
N TYR A 252 -6.17 4.83 -23.25
CA TYR A 252 -6.69 4.41 -24.56
C TYR A 252 -6.98 5.61 -25.47
N ARG A 253 -7.68 6.63 -24.94
CA ARG A 253 -8.04 7.82 -25.73
C ARG A 253 -6.82 8.62 -26.17
N GLU A 254 -5.79 8.66 -25.34
CA GLU A 254 -4.57 9.43 -25.60
C GLU A 254 -3.56 8.69 -26.48
N THR A 255 -3.83 7.42 -26.79
CA THR A 255 -3.03 6.61 -27.71
C THR A 255 -3.90 6.00 -28.83
N PRO A 256 -4.64 6.81 -29.61
CA PRO A 256 -5.66 6.31 -30.55
C PRO A 256 -5.08 5.54 -31.74
N ARG A 257 -3.79 5.71 -32.04
CA ARG A 257 -3.07 4.96 -33.09
C ARG A 257 -2.48 3.64 -32.59
N ASN A 258 -2.49 3.41 -31.28
CA ASN A 258 -1.97 2.20 -30.68
C ASN A 258 -3.01 1.07 -30.83
N SER A 259 -2.56 -0.13 -31.18
CA SER A 259 -3.47 -1.25 -31.45
C SER A 259 -4.13 -1.83 -30.20
N HIS A 260 -3.57 -1.57 -29.01
CA HIS A 260 -4.02 -2.06 -27.70
C HIS A 260 -4.28 -3.58 -27.64
N ARG A 261 -3.65 -4.39 -28.50
CA ARG A 261 -3.93 -5.83 -28.59
C ARG A 261 -3.39 -6.60 -27.39
N ARG A 262 -2.18 -6.27 -26.93
CA ARG A 262 -1.55 -6.83 -25.72
C ARG A 262 -1.38 -5.73 -24.68
N VAL A 263 -2.14 -5.81 -23.59
CA VAL A 263 -2.12 -4.82 -22.50
C VAL A 263 -1.57 -5.45 -21.24
N LEU A 264 -0.60 -4.80 -20.59
CA LEU A 264 -0.13 -5.13 -19.26
C LEU A 264 -0.72 -4.14 -18.26
N VAL A 265 -1.42 -4.64 -17.24
CA VAL A 265 -1.93 -3.83 -16.13
C VAL A 265 -1.20 -4.24 -14.86
N ILE A 266 -0.41 -3.34 -14.29
CA ILE A 266 0.28 -3.53 -13.00
C ILE A 266 -0.49 -2.77 -11.92
N GLY A 267 -0.88 -3.47 -10.85
CA GLY A 267 -1.86 -2.98 -9.88
C GLY A 267 -3.29 -3.23 -10.36
N ALA A 268 -3.54 -4.38 -10.98
CA ALA A 268 -4.84 -4.70 -11.59
C ALA A 268 -6.01 -4.71 -10.59
N GLY A 269 -5.73 -4.93 -9.31
CA GLY A 269 -6.66 -4.76 -8.19
C GLY A 269 -8.01 -5.42 -8.43
N ASN A 270 -9.07 -4.64 -8.27
CA ASN A 270 -10.45 -5.10 -8.46
C ASN A 270 -10.86 -5.32 -9.93
N GLY A 271 -10.02 -5.01 -10.91
CA GLY A 271 -10.25 -5.30 -12.33
C GLY A 271 -10.82 -4.15 -13.17
N ASN A 272 -10.99 -2.93 -12.64
CA ASN A 272 -11.49 -1.79 -13.43
C ASN A 272 -10.66 -1.55 -14.71
N ASP A 273 -9.33 -1.48 -14.60
CA ASP A 273 -8.41 -1.30 -15.74
C ASP A 273 -8.44 -2.48 -16.71
N VAL A 274 -8.58 -3.69 -16.19
CA VAL A 274 -8.71 -4.91 -17.00
C VAL A 274 -10.01 -4.88 -17.80
N ALA A 275 -11.13 -4.49 -17.17
CA ALA A 275 -12.41 -4.28 -17.83
C ALA A 275 -12.31 -3.21 -18.93
N MET A 276 -11.55 -2.14 -18.70
CA MET A 276 -11.30 -1.12 -19.71
C MET A 276 -10.44 -1.61 -20.87
N ALA A 277 -9.38 -2.37 -20.61
CA ALA A 277 -8.57 -3.00 -21.65
C ALA A 277 -9.44 -3.88 -22.57
N LEU A 278 -10.31 -4.71 -21.98
CA LEU A 278 -11.23 -5.56 -22.73
C LEU A 278 -12.26 -4.74 -23.52
N ALA A 279 -12.76 -3.63 -22.96
CA ALA A 279 -13.71 -2.73 -23.62
C ALA A 279 -13.12 -2.03 -24.85
N HIS A 280 -11.81 -1.78 -24.84
CA HIS A 280 -11.03 -1.23 -25.95
C HIS A 280 -10.48 -2.31 -26.90
N GLY A 281 -10.94 -3.56 -26.77
CA GLY A 281 -10.68 -4.61 -27.74
C GLY A 281 -9.37 -5.38 -27.53
N ALA A 282 -8.75 -5.28 -26.35
CA ALA A 282 -7.55 -6.06 -26.05
C ALA A 282 -7.75 -7.55 -26.32
N GLN A 283 -6.79 -8.15 -27.04
CA GLN A 283 -6.79 -9.57 -27.39
C GLN A 283 -6.14 -10.41 -26.27
N ARG A 284 -5.24 -9.79 -25.51
CA ARG A 284 -4.61 -10.36 -24.32
C ARG A 284 -4.38 -9.26 -23.29
N VAL A 285 -4.75 -9.55 -22.04
CA VAL A 285 -4.45 -8.69 -20.89
C VAL A 285 -3.69 -9.50 -19.86
N ASP A 286 -2.46 -9.11 -19.55
CA ASP A 286 -1.73 -9.64 -18.39
C ASP A 286 -2.02 -8.71 -17.20
N ALA A 287 -2.77 -9.23 -16.21
CA ALA A 287 -3.23 -8.49 -15.05
C ALA A 287 -2.39 -8.88 -13.83
N VAL A 288 -1.44 -8.02 -13.45
CA VAL A 288 -0.52 -8.24 -12.34
C VAL A 288 -1.03 -7.53 -11.10
N GLU A 289 -1.30 -8.30 -10.05
CA GLU A 289 -1.76 -7.80 -8.75
C GLU A 289 -0.96 -8.48 -7.64
N ILE A 290 -0.48 -7.71 -6.66
CA ILE A 290 0.31 -8.27 -5.56
C ILE A 290 -0.60 -8.85 -4.46
N ASP A 291 -1.78 -8.25 -4.25
CA ASP A 291 -2.74 -8.65 -3.23
C ASP A 291 -3.77 -9.64 -3.80
N PRO A 292 -3.67 -10.96 -3.48
CA PRO A 292 -4.62 -11.95 -3.98
C PRO A 292 -6.06 -11.67 -3.53
N ARG A 293 -6.27 -11.02 -2.39
CA ARG A 293 -7.62 -10.75 -1.88
C ARG A 293 -8.32 -9.67 -2.70
N LEU A 294 -7.61 -8.64 -3.15
CA LEU A 294 -8.20 -7.61 -4.02
C LEU A 294 -8.61 -8.19 -5.37
N GLN A 295 -7.79 -9.08 -5.93
CA GLN A 295 -8.11 -9.79 -7.17
C GLN A 295 -9.37 -10.67 -7.00
N GLU A 296 -9.48 -11.46 -5.93
CA GLU A 296 -10.65 -12.28 -5.64
C GLU A 296 -11.94 -11.45 -5.46
N ILE A 297 -11.83 -10.29 -4.79
CA ILE A 297 -12.94 -9.35 -4.64
C ILE A 297 -13.38 -8.84 -6.02
N GLY A 298 -12.43 -8.48 -6.89
CA GLY A 298 -12.71 -8.11 -8.27
C GLY A 298 -13.39 -9.24 -9.06
N ALA A 299 -12.89 -10.47 -8.96
CA ALA A 299 -13.46 -11.61 -9.69
C ALA A 299 -14.90 -11.90 -9.26
N SER A 300 -15.19 -11.79 -7.97
CA SER A 300 -16.52 -12.09 -7.42
C SER A 300 -17.54 -10.95 -7.56
N LEU A 301 -17.12 -9.69 -7.45
CA LEU A 301 -18.04 -8.55 -7.34
C LEU A 301 -18.03 -7.62 -8.56
N HIS A 302 -17.01 -7.66 -9.43
CA HIS A 302 -16.93 -6.72 -10.53
C HIS A 302 -18.03 -6.99 -11.58
N PRO A 303 -18.90 -6.01 -11.90
CA PRO A 303 -20.09 -6.25 -12.72
C PRO A 303 -19.78 -6.70 -14.15
N ALA A 304 -18.65 -6.28 -14.70
CA ALA A 304 -18.19 -6.71 -16.03
C ALA A 304 -17.46 -8.07 -16.04
N ARG A 305 -17.23 -8.68 -14.87
CA ARG A 305 -16.48 -9.95 -14.69
C ARG A 305 -15.21 -10.05 -15.55
N PRO A 306 -14.30 -9.07 -15.50
CA PRO A 306 -13.14 -9.02 -16.38
C PRO A 306 -12.22 -10.23 -16.20
N TYR A 307 -12.09 -10.73 -14.96
CA TYR A 307 -11.22 -11.87 -14.65
C TYR A 307 -11.76 -13.23 -15.14
N ASP A 308 -13.03 -13.32 -15.52
CA ASP A 308 -13.61 -14.54 -16.12
C ASP A 308 -13.34 -14.63 -17.63
N ASN A 309 -12.82 -13.55 -18.25
CA ASN A 309 -12.59 -13.51 -19.69
C ASN A 309 -11.32 -14.31 -20.06
N PRO A 310 -11.36 -15.24 -21.03
CA PRO A 310 -10.20 -16.07 -21.39
C PRO A 310 -9.02 -15.28 -21.97
N ARG A 311 -9.23 -14.01 -22.34
CA ARG A 311 -8.16 -13.11 -22.79
C ARG A 311 -7.34 -12.55 -21.62
N VAL A 312 -7.81 -12.67 -20.38
CA VAL A 312 -7.17 -12.14 -19.18
C VAL A 312 -6.35 -13.22 -18.50
N HIS A 313 -5.09 -12.90 -18.23
CA HIS A 313 -4.13 -13.77 -17.56
C HIS A 313 -3.74 -13.08 -16.25
N VAL A 314 -4.22 -13.62 -15.13
CA VAL A 314 -3.98 -13.07 -13.80
C VAL A 314 -2.64 -13.58 -13.27
N HIS A 315 -1.81 -12.66 -12.78
CA HIS A 315 -0.53 -12.97 -12.15
C HIS A 315 -0.52 -12.38 -10.73
N ILE A 316 -0.61 -13.25 -9.71
CA ILE A 316 -0.43 -12.82 -8.33
C ILE A 316 1.06 -12.67 -8.04
N ASN A 317 1.58 -11.47 -8.26
CA ASN A 317 3.01 -11.20 -8.17
C ASN A 317 3.29 -9.70 -7.98
N ASP A 318 4.51 -9.38 -7.55
CA ASP A 318 5.03 -8.03 -7.58
C ASP A 318 5.26 -7.56 -9.04
N GLY A 319 4.82 -6.34 -9.36
CA GLY A 319 4.89 -5.79 -10.71
C GLY A 319 6.32 -5.62 -11.24
N ARG A 320 7.27 -5.29 -10.37
CA ARG A 320 8.69 -5.15 -10.72
C ARG A 320 9.29 -6.53 -10.99
N ALA A 321 9.01 -7.50 -10.13
CA ALA A 321 9.44 -8.88 -10.31
C ALA A 321 8.86 -9.52 -11.59
N PHE A 322 7.60 -9.21 -11.94
CA PHE A 322 6.98 -9.65 -13.18
C PHE A 322 7.69 -9.06 -14.41
N LEU A 323 7.94 -7.74 -14.43
CA LEU A 323 8.64 -7.06 -15.51
C LEU A 323 10.05 -7.60 -15.73
N GLU A 324 10.78 -7.96 -14.68
CA GLU A 324 12.15 -8.50 -14.83
C GLU A 324 12.19 -9.96 -15.32
N ARG A 325 11.07 -10.69 -15.28
CA ARG A 325 11.01 -12.12 -15.65
C ARG A 325 10.28 -12.39 -16.96
N THR A 326 9.35 -11.51 -17.35
CA THR A 326 8.62 -11.69 -18.60
C THR A 326 9.50 -11.37 -19.80
N ASN A 327 9.27 -12.04 -20.93
CA ASN A 327 9.86 -11.68 -22.22
C ASN A 327 8.81 -11.10 -23.18
N THR A 328 7.59 -10.88 -22.70
CA THR A 328 6.46 -10.43 -23.52
C THR A 328 6.54 -8.94 -23.76
N ARG A 329 6.32 -8.51 -25.01
CA ARG A 329 6.17 -7.09 -25.37
C ARG A 329 4.72 -6.69 -25.46
N TYR A 330 4.38 -5.53 -24.92
CA TYR A 330 3.01 -5.02 -24.81
C TYR A 330 2.82 -3.80 -25.68
N ASP A 331 1.62 -3.69 -26.24
CA ASP A 331 1.21 -2.49 -26.97
C ASP A 331 0.86 -1.38 -25.96
N LEU A 332 0.34 -1.72 -24.79
CA LEU A 332 0.12 -0.76 -23.69
C LEU A 332 0.56 -1.35 -22.35
N VAL A 333 1.37 -0.61 -21.60
CA VAL A 333 1.69 -0.90 -20.19
C VAL A 333 1.04 0.17 -19.32
N VAL A 334 0.21 -0.24 -18.37
CA VAL A 334 -0.49 0.66 -17.43
C VAL A 334 -0.02 0.36 -16.01
N LEU A 335 0.59 1.35 -15.35
CA LEU A 335 0.72 1.36 -13.88
C LEU A 335 -0.57 1.96 -13.29
N ALA A 336 -1.46 1.07 -12.87
CA ALA A 336 -2.82 1.39 -12.43
C ALA A 336 -2.85 1.69 -10.92
N LEU A 337 -2.56 2.94 -10.54
CA LEU A 337 -2.62 3.39 -9.14
C LEU A 337 -1.88 2.47 -8.13
N PRO A 338 -0.71 1.88 -8.42
CA PRO A 338 -0.13 0.91 -7.49
C PRO A 338 0.23 1.57 -6.16
N ASP A 339 0.67 2.84 -6.16
CA ASP A 339 1.01 3.65 -4.98
C ASP A 339 -0.22 4.30 -4.31
N SER A 340 -1.15 3.47 -3.90
CA SER A 340 -2.18 3.89 -2.95
C SER A 340 -1.56 4.06 -1.55
N LEU A 341 -2.16 4.92 -0.71
CA LEU A 341 -1.69 5.29 0.63
C LEU A 341 -1.30 4.10 1.55
N THR A 342 -1.72 2.88 1.23
CA THR A 342 -1.47 1.65 1.98
C THR A 342 -0.10 1.01 1.72
N LEU A 343 0.58 1.29 0.61
CA LEU A 343 1.96 0.81 0.41
C LEU A 343 2.99 1.56 1.26
N VAL A 344 2.65 2.75 1.74
CA VAL A 344 3.50 3.56 2.62
C VAL A 344 3.48 3.03 4.07
N SER A 345 2.44 2.29 4.48
CA SER A 345 2.11 2.08 5.89
C SER A 345 2.73 0.86 6.58
N GLY A 346 3.59 0.07 5.93
CA GLY A 346 4.06 -1.21 6.50
C GLY A 346 5.54 -1.56 6.37
N ALA A 347 6.36 -0.77 5.65
CA ALA A 347 7.79 -1.04 5.46
C ALA A 347 8.59 0.26 5.56
N SER A 348 8.82 0.66 6.80
CA SER A 348 9.38 1.92 7.30
C SER A 348 10.57 2.51 6.54
N ASN A 349 10.46 3.80 6.25
CA ASN A 349 11.48 4.88 6.34
C ASN A 349 12.82 4.77 5.57
N LEU A 350 13.13 3.65 4.91
CA LEU A 350 14.18 3.58 3.87
C LEU A 350 13.61 3.58 2.44
N ARG A 351 12.29 3.44 2.30
CA ARG A 351 11.58 3.53 1.03
C ARG A 351 10.95 4.91 0.92
N LEU A 352 11.75 5.91 0.56
CA LEU A 352 11.23 7.21 0.08
C LEU A 352 10.44 7.04 -1.23
N GLU A 353 10.51 5.85 -1.84
CA GLU A 353 9.98 5.54 -3.15
C GLU A 353 9.62 4.04 -3.27
N SER A 354 8.50 3.77 -3.94
CA SER A 354 8.12 2.41 -4.33
C SER A 354 8.99 1.94 -5.50
N TYR A 355 9.43 0.68 -5.49
CA TYR A 355 10.29 0.10 -6.54
C TYR A 355 9.66 0.08 -7.94
N LEU A 356 8.37 0.42 -8.05
CA LEU A 356 7.68 0.60 -9.33
C LEU A 356 7.88 1.99 -9.95
N PHE A 357 8.48 2.94 -9.22
CA PHE A 357 8.62 4.35 -9.63
C PHE A 357 10.07 4.82 -9.70
N THR A 358 11.03 3.90 -9.71
CA THR A 358 12.44 4.22 -9.95
C THR A 358 12.70 4.37 -11.46
N ARG A 359 13.85 4.95 -11.80
CA ARG A 359 14.30 5.02 -13.20
C ARG A 359 14.38 3.64 -13.84
N GLU A 360 14.94 2.68 -13.12
CA GLU A 360 15.12 1.30 -13.59
C GLU A 360 13.77 0.60 -13.81
N ALA A 361 12.74 0.95 -13.01
CA ALA A 361 11.36 0.50 -13.19
C ALA A 361 10.80 0.96 -14.54
N PHE A 362 10.96 2.25 -14.85
CA PHE A 362 10.53 2.81 -16.12
C PHE A 362 11.35 2.27 -17.30
N GLU A 363 12.65 2.04 -17.14
CA GLU A 363 13.49 1.41 -18.17
C GLU A 363 13.05 -0.03 -18.44
N ALA A 364 12.70 -0.80 -17.41
CA ALA A 364 12.13 -2.13 -17.59
C ALA A 364 10.78 -2.07 -18.30
N ALA A 365 9.88 -1.16 -17.93
CA ALA A 365 8.61 -1.00 -18.64
C ALA A 365 8.83 -0.62 -20.13
N HIS A 366 9.75 0.31 -20.40
CA HIS A 366 10.12 0.72 -21.76
C HIS A 366 10.68 -0.45 -22.59
N ARG A 367 11.58 -1.27 -22.02
CA ARG A 367 12.11 -2.47 -22.68
C ARG A 367 11.03 -3.47 -23.09
N HIS A 368 9.90 -3.49 -22.40
CA HIS A 368 8.75 -4.37 -22.67
C HIS A 368 7.68 -3.73 -23.55
N LEU A 369 7.91 -2.55 -24.13
CA LEU A 369 7.01 -2.03 -25.15
C LEU A 369 7.27 -2.69 -26.51
N ALA A 370 6.18 -2.97 -27.22
CA ALA A 370 6.20 -3.29 -28.64
C ALA A 370 6.51 -2.01 -29.45
N PRO A 371 6.92 -2.13 -30.73
CA PRO A 371 7.02 -0.97 -31.61
C PRO A 371 5.69 -0.21 -31.69
N GLY A 372 5.73 1.11 -31.43
CA GLY A 372 4.52 1.94 -31.33
C GLY A 372 3.70 1.73 -30.04
N GLY A 373 4.22 0.95 -29.09
CA GLY A 373 3.61 0.75 -27.79
C GLY A 373 3.71 1.98 -26.90
N ALA A 374 2.85 2.06 -25.90
CA ALA A 374 2.77 3.19 -25.00
C ALA A 374 2.84 2.77 -23.53
N PHE A 375 3.35 3.66 -22.70
CA PHE A 375 3.35 3.53 -21.25
C PHE A 375 2.43 4.59 -20.65
N ALA A 376 1.57 4.18 -19.73
CA ALA A 376 0.71 5.06 -18.98
C ALA A 376 0.82 4.78 -17.48
N MET A 377 0.77 5.84 -16.69
CA MET A 377 0.62 5.74 -15.25
C MET A 377 -0.27 6.86 -14.77
N TYR A 378 -1.03 6.61 -13.70
CA TYR A 378 -1.84 7.65 -13.09
C TYR A 378 -1.92 7.44 -11.58
N ASN A 379 -1.96 8.56 -10.86
CA ASN A 379 -2.20 8.59 -9.42
C ASN A 379 -2.82 9.92 -8.99
N TYR A 380 -3.31 9.99 -7.76
CA TYR A 380 -3.75 11.21 -7.10
C TYR A 380 -2.57 11.99 -6.51
N TYR A 381 -1.58 12.32 -7.34
CA TYR A 381 -0.42 13.09 -6.92
C TYR A 381 -0.85 14.51 -6.53
N ARG A 382 -0.43 14.93 -5.32
CA ARG A 382 -0.91 16.18 -4.71
C ARG A 382 0.14 17.29 -4.74
N GLN A 383 1.38 16.96 -5.07
CA GLN A 383 2.51 17.87 -5.05
C GLN A 383 3.14 17.94 -6.44
N ASN A 384 3.28 19.15 -6.97
CA ASN A 384 3.82 19.37 -8.32
C ASN A 384 5.24 18.81 -8.46
N TRP A 385 6.08 18.96 -7.43
CA TRP A 385 7.46 18.45 -7.47
C TRP A 385 7.53 16.93 -7.72
N LEU A 386 6.53 16.16 -7.27
CA LEU A 386 6.48 14.72 -7.46
C LEU A 386 6.09 14.37 -8.91
N ILE A 387 5.14 15.14 -9.47
CA ILE A 387 4.75 15.05 -10.88
C ILE A 387 5.95 15.40 -11.77
N ASP A 388 6.64 16.50 -11.47
CA ASP A 388 7.83 16.96 -12.20
C ASP A 388 8.97 15.94 -12.13
N ARG A 389 9.18 15.33 -10.95
CA ARG A 389 10.15 14.25 -10.76
C ARG A 389 9.86 13.06 -11.68
N PHE A 390 8.62 12.56 -11.69
CA PHE A 390 8.25 11.43 -12.55
C PHE A 390 8.29 11.82 -14.03
N GLY A 391 7.80 13.01 -14.37
CA GLY A 391 7.84 13.54 -15.73
C GLY A 391 9.26 13.64 -16.28
N SER A 392 10.19 14.19 -15.49
CA SER A 392 11.60 14.29 -15.83
C SER A 392 12.26 12.90 -15.97
N THR A 393 11.95 11.98 -15.06
CA THR A 393 12.48 10.61 -15.12
C THR A 393 12.00 9.88 -16.38
N LEU A 394 10.70 9.95 -16.68
CA LEU A 394 10.14 9.40 -17.93
C LEU A 394 10.75 10.07 -19.17
N THR A 395 10.99 11.38 -19.14
CA THR A 395 11.68 12.10 -20.23
C THR A 395 13.07 11.51 -20.47
N SER A 396 13.81 11.21 -19.40
CA SER A 396 15.16 10.64 -19.51
C SER A 396 15.17 9.20 -20.05
N VAL A 397 14.13 8.41 -19.76
CA VAL A 397 14.03 7.00 -20.16
C VAL A 397 13.45 6.83 -21.57
N PHE A 398 12.42 7.60 -21.91
CA PHE A 398 11.71 7.50 -23.19
C PHE A 398 12.23 8.48 -24.25
N GLY A 399 13.13 9.39 -23.88
CA GLY A 399 13.76 10.35 -24.79
C GLY A 399 12.91 11.58 -25.13
N HIS A 400 11.70 11.72 -24.56
CA HIS A 400 10.88 12.91 -24.71
C HIS A 400 9.84 13.07 -23.58
N ALA A 401 9.29 14.28 -23.47
CA ALA A 401 8.42 14.66 -22.36
C ALA A 401 7.06 13.93 -22.38
N PRO A 402 6.60 13.38 -21.24
CA PRO A 402 5.38 12.57 -21.15
C PRO A 402 4.10 13.37 -20.99
N CYS A 403 3.02 12.57 -20.99
CA CYS A 403 1.70 13.00 -20.65
C CYS A 403 1.52 13.21 -19.20
N ILE A 404 0.76 14.23 -18.91
CA ILE A 404 0.32 14.67 -17.64
C ILE A 404 -1.09 15.21 -17.87
N THR A 405 -2.08 14.50 -17.35
CA THR A 405 -3.43 15.04 -17.24
C THR A 405 -3.71 15.31 -15.77
N HIS A 406 -4.14 16.52 -15.41
CA HIS A 406 -4.68 16.79 -14.08
C HIS A 406 -6.18 16.50 -14.01
N TYR A 407 -6.61 15.90 -12.89
CA TYR A 407 -8.01 15.64 -12.57
C TYR A 407 -8.39 16.41 -11.30
N GLY A 408 -9.49 17.18 -11.34
CA GLY A 408 -10.03 17.91 -10.19
C GLY A 408 -10.28 19.39 -10.44
N ALA A 409 -11.32 19.93 -9.80
CA ALA A 409 -11.75 21.33 -9.94
C ALA A 409 -10.82 22.30 -9.19
N ARG A 410 -9.68 22.64 -9.80
CA ARG A 410 -9.07 23.99 -9.79
C ARG A 410 -7.86 23.99 -10.72
N ARG A 411 -7.92 24.92 -11.68
CA ARG A 411 -7.05 25.15 -12.83
C ARG A 411 -5.54 25.12 -12.51
N ARG A 412 -4.78 24.53 -13.46
CA ARG A 412 -3.34 24.72 -13.86
C ARG A 412 -2.37 23.59 -13.43
N PRO A 413 -1.31 23.30 -14.22
CA PRO A 413 -1.22 23.03 -15.67
C PRO A 413 -0.56 21.66 -16.00
N SER A 414 -1.06 20.90 -17.00
CA SER A 414 -0.51 19.57 -17.35
C SER A 414 -0.26 19.32 -18.86
N TRP A 415 0.81 18.56 -19.15
CA TRP A 415 1.48 18.23 -20.46
C TRP A 415 1.07 16.85 -21.05
N TRP A 416 1.46 16.33 -22.25
CA TRP A 416 0.73 15.17 -22.94
C TRP A 416 1.63 13.97 -23.50
N PRO A 417 1.16 12.72 -23.87
CA PRO A 417 1.90 11.43 -23.79
C PRO A 417 3.01 11.17 -24.79
N VAL A 418 3.86 10.23 -24.41
CA VAL A 418 4.99 9.74 -25.18
C VAL A 418 4.63 8.44 -25.92
N SER A 419 4.67 8.48 -27.25
CA SER A 419 4.85 7.30 -28.10
C SER A 419 6.31 7.30 -28.60
N PRO A 420 7.04 6.17 -28.63
CA PRO A 420 8.38 6.15 -29.21
C PRO A 420 8.29 6.52 -30.70
N PRO A 421 9.27 7.27 -31.25
CA PRO A 421 9.20 7.71 -32.64
C PRO A 421 9.25 6.52 -33.59
N ALA A 422 8.35 6.52 -34.58
CA ALA A 422 8.50 5.70 -35.77
C ALA A 422 9.65 6.28 -36.61
N THR A 423 10.76 5.54 -36.72
CA THR A 423 11.85 5.66 -37.71
C THR A 423 12.45 7.05 -37.98
N SER A 424 13.74 7.18 -37.72
CA SER A 424 14.59 8.38 -37.91
C SER A 424 14.55 8.99 -39.32
N PRO A 425 14.60 10.33 -39.46
CA PRO A 425 15.22 10.99 -40.60
C PRO A 425 16.60 11.59 -40.24
N ALA A 426 17.44 11.73 -41.27
CA ALA A 426 18.88 12.00 -41.32
C ALA A 426 19.41 13.22 -40.51
N PRO A 427 20.73 13.27 -40.19
CA PRO A 427 21.31 14.36 -39.39
C PRO A 427 21.51 15.66 -40.19
N PRO A 428 21.50 16.84 -39.53
CA PRO A 428 21.75 18.13 -40.18
C PRO A 428 23.25 18.40 -40.38
N PRO A 429 23.64 19.31 -41.30
CA PRO A 429 25.03 19.54 -41.67
C PRO A 429 25.81 20.29 -40.58
N ARG A 430 27.12 20.05 -40.54
CA ARG A 430 28.08 20.63 -39.57
C ARG A 430 28.31 22.13 -39.85
N GLY A 431 28.29 22.93 -38.78
CA GLY A 431 28.96 24.24 -38.75
C GLY A 431 28.14 25.37 -38.12
N ALA A 432 28.20 25.51 -36.78
CA ALA A 432 27.97 26.78 -36.07
C ALA A 432 28.59 26.70 -34.65
N PRO A 433 29.22 27.76 -34.11
CA PRO A 433 30.00 27.72 -32.88
C PRO A 433 29.13 27.77 -31.61
N PRO A 434 29.65 27.37 -30.43
CA PRO A 434 28.86 27.25 -29.21
C PRO A 434 28.68 28.62 -28.53
N VAL A 435 27.44 29.02 -28.27
CA VAL A 435 27.13 30.20 -27.44
C VAL A 435 26.92 29.76 -25.98
N ARG A 436 27.71 30.35 -25.07
CA ARG A 436 27.61 30.18 -23.61
C ARG A 436 26.32 30.82 -23.07
N CYS A 437 25.59 30.12 -22.20
CA CYS A 437 24.47 30.70 -21.43
C CYS A 437 24.95 31.37 -20.13
N PRO A 438 24.51 32.59 -19.78
CA PRO A 438 24.60 33.12 -18.42
C PRO A 438 23.43 32.63 -17.55
N ARG A 439 23.66 32.51 -16.23
CA ARG A 439 22.63 32.18 -15.21
C ARG A 439 21.64 33.35 -15.00
N PRO A 440 20.37 33.10 -14.61
CA PRO A 440 19.34 34.13 -14.55
C PRO A 440 19.21 34.78 -13.16
N PRO A 441 18.63 36.00 -13.05
CA PRO A 441 17.99 36.45 -11.82
C PRO A 441 16.46 36.27 -11.87
N VAL A 442 15.91 36.16 -10.66
CA VAL A 442 14.52 35.87 -10.29
C VAL A 442 13.61 37.08 -10.54
N THR A 443 12.46 36.92 -11.19
CA THR A 443 11.10 37.33 -10.72
C THR A 443 9.99 37.14 -11.77
N THR A 444 8.85 36.60 -11.30
CA THR A 444 7.43 36.76 -11.72
C THR A 444 7.01 36.73 -13.21
N THR A 445 6.27 35.68 -13.58
CA THR A 445 5.38 35.50 -14.77
C THR A 445 4.38 36.66 -15.01
N PRO A 446 3.77 36.84 -16.22
CA PRO A 446 3.31 35.76 -17.13
C PRO A 446 3.44 35.96 -18.66
N SER A 447 3.32 34.83 -19.37
CA SER A 447 2.81 34.63 -20.75
C SER A 447 3.79 34.50 -21.95
N ARG A 448 3.57 33.37 -22.67
CA ARG A 448 3.73 33.04 -24.10
C ARG A 448 5.00 33.44 -24.85
N ILE A 449 5.68 32.42 -25.42
CA ILE A 449 6.40 32.56 -26.70
C ILE A 449 6.13 31.32 -27.57
N CYS A 450 5.47 31.55 -28.70
CA CYS A 450 5.52 30.73 -29.90
C CYS A 450 6.41 31.48 -30.90
N CYS A 451 7.22 30.77 -31.69
CA CYS A 451 7.83 31.33 -32.91
C CYS A 451 7.71 30.34 -34.08
N THR A 452 7.15 30.84 -35.17
CA THR A 452 7.03 30.27 -36.52
C THR A 452 7.94 31.04 -37.50
N ALA A 453 8.10 30.58 -38.75
CA ALA A 453 8.45 31.41 -39.92
C ALA A 453 7.91 30.78 -41.24
N PRO A 454 7.72 31.52 -42.36
CA PRO A 454 6.54 32.38 -42.65
C PRO A 454 5.87 32.11 -44.03
N SER A 455 4.56 32.35 -44.18
CA SER A 455 3.88 32.73 -45.47
C SER A 455 2.45 33.30 -45.24
N PRO A 456 1.84 34.04 -46.20
CA PRO A 456 0.89 35.15 -45.98
C PRO A 456 -0.60 34.75 -45.87
N PRO A 457 -1.52 35.68 -45.55
CA PRO A 457 -2.78 35.35 -44.86
C PRO A 457 -3.91 34.99 -45.82
N SER A 458 -4.74 34.02 -45.42
CA SER A 458 -6.14 34.00 -45.86
C SER A 458 -7.07 33.42 -44.80
N THR A 459 -8.28 33.92 -44.86
CA THR A 459 -9.39 33.98 -43.90
C THR A 459 -9.95 32.63 -43.41
N SER A 460 -10.46 32.69 -42.18
CA SER A 460 -11.56 31.89 -41.60
C SER A 460 -11.24 30.53 -40.91
N GLY A 461 -11.67 30.45 -39.64
CA GLY A 461 -12.24 29.26 -38.98
C GLY A 461 -11.46 27.94 -38.99
N SER A 462 -10.61 27.72 -37.98
CA SER A 462 -10.38 26.44 -37.26
C SER A 462 -8.98 26.47 -36.63
N TRP A 463 -8.83 26.09 -35.36
CA TRP A 463 -7.51 25.95 -34.74
C TRP A 463 -7.26 24.49 -34.34
N ALA A 464 -6.61 23.82 -35.28
CA ALA A 464 -5.58 22.79 -35.18
C ALA A 464 -5.41 22.05 -33.83
N ARG A 465 -5.70 20.75 -33.86
CA ARG A 465 -5.04 19.73 -33.05
C ARG A 465 -3.79 19.30 -33.80
N SER A 466 -2.63 19.32 -33.14
CA SER A 466 -1.40 18.77 -33.71
C SER A 466 -0.69 17.93 -32.65
N CYS A 467 -0.86 16.61 -32.72
CA CYS A 467 0.06 15.62 -32.15
C CYS A 467 0.65 14.85 -33.34
N TRP A 468 1.97 14.85 -33.46
CA TRP A 468 2.67 13.98 -34.40
C TRP A 468 2.86 12.61 -33.77
#